data_AF-A0A2G9TNN6-F1
#
_entry.id   AF-A0A2G9TNN6-F1
#
_cell.length_a   1.000
_cell.length_b   1.000
_cell.length_c   1.000
_cell.angle_alpha   90.00
_cell.angle_beta   90.00
_cell.angle_gamma   90.00
#
_symmetry.space_group_name_H-M   'P 1'
#
loop_
_entity.id
_entity.type
_entity.pdbx_description
1 polymer ?
#
loop_
_entity_poly.entity_id
_entity_poly.type
_entity_poly.pdbx_seq_one_letter_code
_entity_poly.pdbx_strand_id
1 'polypeptide(L)'
;MEDQEDRQIILTAHGMSVDDVDNRIVIPIQDGRIPPLPCIMANAGKYEHGQTFTNKNFHYQCQNGTAEVVEAMCFDNGVHYSIGDTFRNGSFRLTCGRDGIVIEGCYLQNSGEYLMAGESRIVNRQRHECEVLGDGRVRYQVKVIGCVRDGQQYNIAQVFTDRHVRYQCKNDGSLDVL
;
A
#
# COMPACT_ATOMS: atom_id res chain seq x y z
N MET A 1 -61.38 -1.11 18.72
CA MET A 1 -60.09 -1.80 18.68
C MET A 1 -59.38 -1.20 17.48
N GLU A 2 -58.52 -0.22 17.72
CA GLU A 2 -57.66 0.31 16.67
C GLU A 2 -56.59 -0.75 16.42
N ASP A 3 -56.49 -1.21 15.18
CA ASP A 3 -55.40 -2.07 14.72
C ASP A 3 -54.09 -1.31 14.95
N GLN A 4 -53.38 -1.72 16.01
CA GLN A 4 -52.01 -1.30 16.25
C GLN A 4 -51.19 -1.98 15.15
N GLU A 5 -51.11 -1.35 13.97
CA GLU A 5 -50.15 -1.74 12.94
C GLU A 5 -48.79 -1.84 13.65
N ASP A 6 -48.27 -3.06 13.78
CA ASP A 6 -46.92 -3.30 14.24
C ASP A 6 -45.99 -2.53 13.31
N ARG A 7 -45.63 -1.31 13.70
CA ARG A 7 -44.79 -0.44 12.87
C ARG A 7 -43.43 -1.13 12.78
N GLN A 8 -42.98 -1.36 11.56
CA GLN A 8 -41.71 -2.03 11.29
C GLN A 8 -40.84 -1.13 10.42
N ILE A 9 -39.53 -1.21 10.64
CA ILE A 9 -38.53 -0.59 9.78
C ILE A 9 -37.91 -1.70 8.95
N ILE A 10 -37.92 -1.53 7.63
CA ILE A 10 -37.20 -2.42 6.73
C ILE A 10 -35.93 -1.71 6.30
N LEU A 11 -34.79 -2.33 6.60
CA LEU A 11 -33.48 -1.86 6.16
C LEU A 11 -32.98 -2.75 5.02
N THR A 12 -32.44 -2.12 3.98
CA THR A 12 -31.73 -2.78 2.88
C THR A 12 -30.41 -2.08 2.62
N ALA A 13 -29.45 -2.81 2.04
CA ALA A 13 -28.23 -2.18 1.56
C ALA A 13 -28.53 -1.24 0.38
N HIS A 14 -27.75 -0.18 0.26
CA HIS A 14 -27.87 0.75 -0.86
C HIS A 14 -27.77 0.02 -2.21
N GLY A 15 -28.76 0.23 -3.08
CA GLY A 15 -28.86 -0.42 -4.39
C GLY A 15 -29.56 -1.78 -4.39
N MET A 16 -30.00 -2.29 -3.24
CA MET A 16 -30.80 -3.51 -3.13
C MET A 16 -32.30 -3.21 -2.95
N SER A 17 -33.14 -4.09 -3.51
CA SER A 17 -34.60 -3.95 -3.41
C SER A 17 -35.11 -4.30 -2.01
N VAL A 18 -36.17 -3.62 -1.57
CA VAL A 18 -36.92 -3.95 -0.34
C VAL A 18 -37.60 -5.31 -0.45
N ASP A 19 -37.85 -5.78 -1.67
CA ASP A 19 -38.45 -7.10 -1.92
C ASP A 19 -37.46 -8.25 -1.86
N ASP A 20 -36.15 -7.95 -1.76
CA ASP A 20 -35.11 -8.95 -1.57
C ASP A 20 -35.14 -9.45 -0.11
N VAL A 21 -35.98 -10.46 0.13
CA VAL A 21 -36.27 -11.00 1.46
C VAL A 21 -35.01 -11.59 2.13
N ASP A 22 -34.06 -12.06 1.32
CA ASP A 22 -32.81 -12.67 1.80
C ASP A 22 -31.78 -11.62 2.25
N ASN A 23 -31.89 -10.39 1.73
CA ASN A 23 -30.93 -9.30 1.98
C ASN A 23 -31.52 -8.10 2.75
N ARG A 24 -32.75 -8.21 3.26
CA ARG A 24 -33.40 -7.18 4.08
C ARG A 24 -33.46 -7.55 5.55
N ILE A 25 -33.50 -6.54 6.41
CA ILE A 25 -33.71 -6.72 7.85
C ILE A 25 -34.99 -6.01 8.25
N VAL A 26 -35.86 -6.73 8.94
CA VAL A 26 -37.10 -6.20 9.50
C VAL A 26 -36.89 -5.95 10.99
N ILE A 27 -37.08 -4.71 11.42
CA ILE A 27 -36.89 -4.27 12.79
C ILE A 27 -38.25 -3.90 13.37
N PRO A 28 -38.75 -4.62 14.37
CA PRO A 28 -40.01 -4.28 15.03
C PRO A 28 -39.83 -3.01 15.88
N ILE A 29 -40.80 -2.09 15.81
CA ILE A 29 -40.88 -0.95 16.73
C ILE A 29 -41.64 -1.41 17.98
N GLN A 30 -40.95 -1.46 19.11
CA GLN A 30 -41.55 -1.82 20.40
C GLN A 30 -41.88 -0.55 21.18
N ASP A 31 -43.11 -0.43 21.68
CA ASP A 31 -43.56 0.69 22.54
C ASP A 31 -43.29 2.10 21.97
N GLY A 32 -43.35 2.22 20.63
CA GLY A 32 -43.08 3.49 19.93
C GLY A 32 -41.61 3.92 19.95
N ARG A 33 -40.69 3.09 20.45
CA ARG A 33 -39.26 3.34 20.45
C ARG A 33 -38.59 2.60 19.29
N ILE A 34 -37.82 3.34 18.51
CA ILE A 34 -36.97 2.78 17.46
C ILE A 34 -35.67 2.31 18.12
N PRO A 35 -35.31 1.02 18.06
CA PRO A 35 -34.03 0.55 18.57
C PRO A 35 -32.88 1.09 17.69
N PRO A 36 -31.65 1.15 18.20
CA PRO A 36 -30.49 1.53 17.39
C PRO A 36 -30.39 0.63 16.15
N LEU A 37 -30.31 1.26 14.99
CA LEU A 37 -30.36 0.57 13.72
C LEU A 37 -29.00 -0.07 13.40
N PRO A 38 -28.98 -1.35 12.96
CA PRO A 38 -27.79 -1.99 12.43
C PRO A 38 -27.47 -1.45 11.03
N CYS A 39 -26.23 -1.64 10.60
CA CYS A 39 -25.76 -1.28 9.27
C CYS A 39 -25.79 -2.52 8.38
N ILE A 40 -26.25 -2.36 7.15
CA ILE A 40 -26.24 -3.41 6.13
C ILE A 40 -25.38 -2.94 4.97
N MET A 41 -24.36 -3.72 4.66
CA MET A 41 -23.45 -3.43 3.56
C MET A 41 -23.58 -4.53 2.51
N ALA A 42 -23.86 -4.13 1.27
CA ALA A 42 -23.93 -5.06 0.15
C ALA A 42 -22.64 -5.87 0.06
N ASN A 43 -22.77 -7.20 0.14
CA ASN A 43 -21.66 -8.17 0.11
C ASN A 43 -20.67 -8.12 1.29
N ALA A 44 -20.90 -7.33 2.32
CA ALA A 44 -20.08 -7.33 3.54
C ALA A 44 -20.86 -7.79 4.79
N GLY A 45 -22.18 -7.77 4.74
CA GLY A 45 -23.05 -8.35 5.78
C GLY A 45 -23.71 -7.31 6.69
N LYS A 46 -24.17 -7.78 7.85
CA LYS A 46 -24.86 -7.00 8.88
C LYS A 46 -23.93 -6.70 10.04
N TYR A 47 -23.97 -5.47 10.54
CA TYR A 47 -23.22 -5.02 11.71
C TYR A 47 -24.13 -4.30 12.69
N GLU A 48 -24.09 -4.68 13.97
CA GLU A 48 -24.92 -4.05 15.01
C GLU A 48 -24.46 -2.61 15.30
N HIS A 49 -25.34 -1.79 15.87
CA HIS A 49 -24.95 -0.45 16.30
C HIS A 49 -23.76 -0.49 17.27
N GLY A 50 -22.75 0.33 17.00
CA GLY A 50 -21.49 0.41 17.75
C GLY A 50 -20.42 -0.58 17.28
N GLN A 51 -20.80 -1.62 16.51
CA GLN A 51 -19.85 -2.59 15.97
C GLN A 51 -18.95 -1.93 14.92
N THR A 52 -17.67 -2.34 14.91
CA THR A 52 -16.73 -1.95 13.86
C THR A 52 -16.45 -3.11 12.90
N PHE A 53 -16.11 -2.76 11.67
CA PHE A 53 -15.81 -3.74 10.63
C PHE A 53 -14.94 -3.13 9.54
N THR A 54 -14.22 -3.99 8.82
CA THR A 54 -13.43 -3.57 7.68
C THR A 54 -14.13 -3.99 6.40
N ASN A 55 -14.25 -3.07 5.45
CA ASN A 55 -14.66 -3.39 4.09
C ASN A 55 -13.75 -2.66 3.09
N LYS A 56 -13.08 -3.42 2.22
CA LYS A 56 -12.03 -2.93 1.32
C LYS A 56 -10.95 -2.16 2.09
N ASN A 57 -10.81 -0.86 1.81
CA ASN A 57 -9.75 0.02 2.30
C ASN A 57 -10.21 0.91 3.45
N PHE A 58 -11.30 0.55 4.14
CA PHE A 58 -11.88 1.39 5.17
C PHE A 58 -12.30 0.56 6.37
N HIS A 59 -11.96 1.07 7.55
CA HIS A 59 -12.53 0.64 8.81
C HIS A 59 -13.75 1.50 9.10
N TYR A 60 -14.88 0.84 9.33
CA TYR A 60 -16.15 1.48 9.59
C TYR A 60 -16.59 1.21 11.02
N GLN A 61 -17.35 2.15 11.58
CA GLN A 61 -18.18 1.93 12.75
C GLN A 61 -19.64 2.11 12.35
N CYS A 62 -20.49 1.18 12.78
CA CYS A 62 -21.91 1.31 12.56
C CYS A 62 -22.54 2.29 13.56
N GLN A 63 -22.99 3.44 13.06
CA GLN A 63 -23.72 4.45 13.81
C GLN A 63 -25.16 4.54 13.32
N ASN A 64 -26.06 3.87 14.04
CA ASN A 64 -27.52 3.93 13.86
C ASN A 64 -27.95 3.84 12.38
N GLY A 65 -27.58 2.75 11.71
CA GLY A 65 -27.92 2.48 10.30
C GLY A 65 -26.92 3.06 9.29
N THR A 66 -25.98 3.90 9.74
CA THR A 66 -24.95 4.49 8.88
C THR A 66 -23.57 3.90 9.20
N ALA A 67 -22.88 3.36 8.19
CA ALA A 67 -21.49 2.94 8.33
C ALA A 67 -20.58 4.16 8.17
N GLU A 68 -20.02 4.68 9.27
CA GLU A 68 -19.10 5.80 9.25
C GLU A 68 -17.66 5.33 9.17
N VAL A 69 -16.85 5.95 8.31
CA VAL A 69 -15.42 5.63 8.21
C VAL A 69 -14.71 6.14 9.47
N VAL A 70 -14.14 5.22 10.24
CA VAL A 70 -13.32 5.51 11.42
C VAL A 70 -11.87 5.74 11.01
N GLU A 71 -11.37 4.92 10.09
CA GLU A 71 -9.99 4.95 9.65
C GLU A 71 -9.92 4.52 8.18
N ALA A 72 -9.20 5.27 7.33
CA ALA A 72 -8.81 4.75 6.03
C ALA A 72 -7.63 3.79 6.23
N MET A 73 -7.61 2.70 5.49
CA MET A 73 -6.62 1.65 5.67
C MET A 73 -6.22 1.11 4.32
N CYS A 74 -4.93 0.89 4.14
CA CYS A 74 -4.40 0.36 2.90
C CYS A 74 -4.44 -1.16 2.92
N PHE A 75 -4.58 -1.78 1.75
CA PHE A 75 -4.51 -3.22 1.60
C PHE A 75 -3.45 -3.57 0.56
N ASP A 76 -2.45 -4.34 0.97
CA ASP A 76 -1.40 -4.85 0.10
C ASP A 76 -1.09 -6.30 0.48
N ASN A 77 -0.99 -7.19 -0.51
CA ASN A 77 -0.61 -8.59 -0.32
C ASN A 77 -1.38 -9.36 0.78
N GLY A 78 -2.66 -9.09 0.98
CA GLY A 78 -3.47 -9.78 2.00
C GLY A 78 -3.40 -9.17 3.40
N VAL A 79 -2.68 -8.06 3.58
CA VAL A 79 -2.49 -7.40 4.88
C VAL A 79 -3.12 -6.01 4.86
N HIS A 80 -3.77 -5.66 5.96
CA HIS A 80 -4.30 -4.32 6.20
C HIS A 80 -3.30 -3.47 6.96
N TYR A 81 -3.14 -2.22 6.53
CA TYR A 81 -2.22 -1.23 7.11
C TYR A 81 -3.01 0.00 7.53
N SER A 82 -2.76 0.49 8.74
CA SER A 82 -3.29 1.75 9.25
C SER A 82 -2.62 2.94 8.56
N ILE A 83 -3.30 4.10 8.55
CA ILE A 83 -2.67 5.32 8.03
C ILE A 83 -1.40 5.63 8.83
N GLY A 84 -0.31 5.89 8.12
CA GLY A 84 1.02 6.15 8.69
C GLY A 84 1.88 4.90 8.82
N ASP A 85 1.30 3.70 8.70
CA ASP A 85 2.10 2.47 8.68
C ASP A 85 3.04 2.46 7.49
N THR A 86 4.27 2.01 7.75
CA THR A 86 5.27 1.79 6.71
C THR A 86 5.58 0.31 6.58
N PHE A 87 5.61 -0.18 5.35
CA PHE A 87 5.83 -1.58 5.06
C PHE A 87 6.69 -1.77 3.82
N ARG A 88 7.21 -2.99 3.67
CA ARG A 88 8.12 -3.35 2.59
C ARG A 88 7.39 -4.21 1.55
N ASN A 89 7.49 -3.82 0.29
CA ASN A 89 7.10 -4.64 -0.85
C ASN A 89 8.29 -4.70 -1.83
N GLY A 90 8.97 -5.84 -1.87
CA GLY A 90 10.20 -6.02 -2.64
C GLY A 90 11.33 -5.08 -2.21
N SER A 91 11.82 -4.25 -3.15
CA SER A 91 12.84 -3.22 -2.90
C SER A 91 12.25 -1.89 -2.44
N PHE A 92 10.94 -1.76 -2.33
CA PHE A 92 10.28 -0.49 -2.01
C PHE A 92 9.87 -0.40 -0.54
N ARG A 93 10.01 0.79 0.02
CA ARG A 93 9.43 1.21 1.29
C ARG A 93 8.18 2.00 0.96
N LEU A 94 7.04 1.53 1.44
CA LEU A 94 5.73 2.11 1.17
C LEU A 94 5.13 2.63 2.47
N THR A 95 4.31 3.66 2.36
CA THR A 95 3.54 4.22 3.47
C THR A 95 2.07 4.16 3.11
N CYS A 96 1.23 3.78 4.06
CA CYS A 96 -0.21 3.96 3.91
C CYS A 96 -0.58 5.42 4.19
N GLY A 97 -1.03 6.14 3.17
CA GLY A 97 -1.58 7.49 3.28
C GLY A 97 -3.11 7.50 3.26
N ARG A 98 -3.69 8.67 3.52
CA ARG A 98 -5.15 8.87 3.41
C ARG A 98 -5.69 8.62 2.00
N ASP A 99 -4.86 8.89 0.99
CA ASP A 99 -5.20 8.73 -0.42
C ASP A 99 -4.75 7.37 -1.00
N GLY A 100 -4.26 6.46 -0.14
CA GLY A 100 -3.79 5.14 -0.51
C GLY A 100 -2.29 4.94 -0.27
N ILE A 101 -1.74 3.88 -0.88
CA ILE A 101 -0.34 3.49 -0.70
C ILE A 101 0.57 4.37 -1.55
N VAL A 102 1.59 4.95 -0.92
CA VAL A 102 2.63 5.74 -1.61
C VAL A 102 4.00 5.08 -1.45
N ILE A 103 4.85 5.18 -2.47
CA ILE A 103 6.25 4.74 -2.37
C ILE A 103 7.05 5.86 -1.72
N GLU A 104 7.51 5.63 -0.49
CA GLU A 104 8.32 6.59 0.28
C GLU A 104 9.80 6.48 -0.07
N GLY A 105 10.26 5.28 -0.45
CA GLY A 105 11.67 5.04 -0.72
C GLY A 105 12.02 3.64 -1.21
N CYS A 106 13.32 3.35 -1.22
CA CYS A 106 13.88 2.10 -1.69
C CYS A 106 14.84 1.50 -0.67
N TYR A 107 14.65 0.23 -0.29
CA TYR A 107 15.59 -0.51 0.54
C TYR A 107 16.86 -0.86 -0.24
N LEU A 108 18.01 -0.63 0.39
CA LEU A 108 19.30 -1.04 -0.12
C LEU A 108 19.37 -2.58 -0.20
N GLN A 109 20.01 -3.13 -1.25
CA GLN A 109 20.09 -4.58 -1.39
C GLN A 109 20.87 -5.17 -0.21
N ASN A 110 20.33 -6.24 0.38
CA ASN A 110 20.93 -6.94 1.52
C ASN A 110 21.18 -6.05 2.75
N SER A 111 20.44 -4.95 2.90
CA SER A 111 20.52 -4.03 4.04
C SER A 111 19.14 -3.69 4.59
N GLY A 112 19.09 -3.27 5.86
CA GLY A 112 17.90 -2.64 6.47
C GLY A 112 17.82 -1.14 6.20
N GLU A 113 18.89 -0.53 5.66
CA GLU A 113 18.91 0.86 5.27
C GLU A 113 18.05 1.12 4.03
N TYR A 114 17.57 2.35 3.89
CA TYR A 114 16.77 2.79 2.76
C TYR A 114 17.19 4.18 2.27
N LEU A 115 16.81 4.46 1.03
CA LEU A 115 16.88 5.75 0.37
C LEU A 115 15.49 6.35 0.28
N MET A 116 15.35 7.65 0.52
CA MET A 116 14.09 8.34 0.20
C MET A 116 13.90 8.38 -1.32
N ALA A 117 12.66 8.47 -1.78
CA ALA A 117 12.36 8.68 -3.19
C ALA A 117 13.09 9.94 -3.71
N GLY A 118 13.83 9.81 -4.80
CA GLY A 118 14.70 10.83 -5.40
C GLY A 118 16.15 10.81 -4.89
N GLU A 119 16.46 10.03 -3.85
CA GLU A 119 17.81 9.97 -3.29
C GLU A 119 18.73 8.99 -4.06
N SER A 120 20.02 9.30 -4.05
CA SER A 120 21.07 8.36 -4.44
C SER A 120 22.18 8.32 -3.40
N ARG A 121 22.78 7.15 -3.22
CA ARG A 121 23.89 6.94 -2.28
C ARG A 121 24.91 5.97 -2.86
N ILE A 122 26.19 6.25 -2.59
CA ILE A 122 27.27 5.33 -2.94
C ILE A 122 27.53 4.44 -1.72
N VAL A 123 27.31 3.14 -1.88
CA VAL A 123 27.60 2.12 -0.87
C VAL A 123 28.44 1.05 -1.56
N ASN A 124 29.57 0.65 -0.98
CA ASN A 124 30.46 -0.38 -1.54
C ASN A 124 30.81 -0.16 -3.03
N ARG A 125 31.06 1.10 -3.43
CA ARG A 125 31.37 1.52 -4.82
C ARG A 125 30.28 1.17 -5.84
N GLN A 126 29.07 0.94 -5.36
CA GLN A 126 27.86 0.90 -6.16
C GLN A 126 27.05 2.15 -5.86
N ARG A 127 26.58 2.81 -6.92
CA ARG A 127 25.62 3.88 -6.80
C ARG A 127 24.23 3.26 -6.77
N HIS A 128 23.58 3.38 -5.62
CA HIS A 128 22.18 3.04 -5.43
C HIS A 128 21.34 4.29 -5.71
N GLU A 129 20.31 4.16 -6.52
CA GLU A 129 19.42 5.26 -6.90
C GLU A 129 17.97 4.82 -6.72
N CYS A 130 17.20 5.62 -5.97
CA CYS A 130 15.75 5.50 -5.84
C CYS A 130 15.11 6.59 -6.70
N GLU A 131 15.04 6.37 -8.01
CA GLU A 131 14.67 7.37 -9.00
C GLU A 131 13.14 7.59 -9.05
N VAL A 132 12.69 8.85 -9.00
CA VAL A 132 11.29 9.22 -9.22
C VAL A 132 11.08 9.48 -10.72
N LEU A 133 10.16 8.74 -11.33
CA LEU A 133 9.77 8.87 -12.73
C LEU A 133 8.65 9.91 -12.87
N GLY A 134 8.45 10.42 -14.10
CA GLY A 134 7.53 11.53 -14.39
C GLY A 134 6.05 11.29 -14.10
N ASP A 135 5.64 10.07 -13.75
CA ASP A 135 4.27 9.68 -13.38
C ASP A 135 4.12 9.28 -11.90
N GLY A 136 5.12 9.60 -11.07
CA GLY A 136 5.13 9.23 -9.66
C GLY A 136 5.53 7.78 -9.39
N ARG A 137 5.81 6.98 -10.43
CA ARG A 137 6.46 5.68 -10.24
C ARG A 137 7.88 5.88 -9.71
N VAL A 138 8.36 4.90 -8.95
CA VAL A 138 9.72 4.89 -8.43
C VAL A 138 10.45 3.70 -9.01
N ARG A 139 11.70 3.92 -9.43
CA ARG A 139 12.59 2.88 -9.93
C ARG A 139 13.82 2.79 -9.03
N TYR A 140 14.06 1.60 -8.49
CA TYR A 140 15.31 1.32 -7.81
C TYR A 140 16.34 0.75 -8.79
N GLN A 141 17.54 1.33 -8.83
CA GLN A 141 18.64 0.86 -9.67
C GLN A 141 19.99 0.91 -8.94
N VAL A 142 20.85 -0.06 -9.28
CA VAL A 142 22.21 -0.17 -8.75
C VAL A 142 23.18 -0.12 -9.92
N LYS A 143 24.09 0.86 -9.91
CA LYS A 143 25.11 1.06 -10.94
C LYS A 143 26.49 0.87 -10.34
N VAL A 144 27.28 -0.06 -10.89
CA VAL A 144 28.67 -0.23 -10.48
C VAL A 144 29.47 1.01 -10.87
N ILE A 145 30.30 1.50 -9.96
CA ILE A 145 31.20 2.62 -10.25
C ILE A 145 32.57 2.06 -10.62
N GLY A 146 33.00 2.32 -11.85
CA GLY A 146 34.24 1.78 -12.39
C GLY A 146 34.07 0.38 -12.98
N CYS A 147 35.17 -0.36 -13.07
CA CYS A 147 35.24 -1.62 -13.81
C CYS A 147 35.71 -2.75 -12.90
N VAL A 148 35.31 -3.98 -13.21
CA VAL A 148 35.71 -5.18 -12.49
C VAL A 148 36.36 -6.16 -13.46
N ARG A 149 37.55 -6.66 -13.12
CA ARG A 149 38.23 -7.73 -13.86
C ARG A 149 38.90 -8.68 -12.89
N ASP A 150 38.66 -9.98 -13.03
CA ASP A 150 39.18 -11.04 -12.16
C ASP A 150 38.95 -10.77 -10.65
N GLY A 151 37.81 -10.17 -10.32
CA GLY A 151 37.47 -9.76 -8.94
C GLY A 151 38.18 -8.50 -8.45
N GLN A 152 39.16 -7.97 -9.19
CA GLN A 152 39.81 -6.71 -8.89
C GLN A 152 39.02 -5.52 -9.48
N GLN A 153 38.90 -4.47 -8.68
CA GLN A 153 38.14 -3.27 -9.02
C GLN A 153 39.05 -2.13 -9.46
N TYR A 154 38.60 -1.38 -10.47
CA TYR A 154 39.32 -0.26 -11.07
C TYR A 154 38.43 0.98 -11.13
N ASN A 155 38.97 2.13 -10.75
CA ASN A 155 38.26 3.41 -10.83
C ASN A 155 38.09 3.85 -12.28
N ILE A 156 37.11 4.71 -12.55
CA ILE A 156 36.92 5.31 -13.87
C ILE A 156 38.21 6.01 -14.32
N ALA A 157 38.56 5.85 -15.59
CA ALA A 157 39.80 6.30 -16.24
C ALA A 157 41.10 5.64 -15.76
N GLN A 158 41.04 4.74 -14.77
CA GLN A 158 42.21 4.00 -14.31
C GLN A 158 42.75 3.12 -15.44
N VAL A 159 44.06 3.23 -15.68
CA VAL A 159 44.79 2.37 -16.60
C VAL A 159 45.51 1.29 -15.79
N PHE A 160 45.39 0.04 -16.24
CA PHE A 160 46.08 -1.09 -15.63
C PHE A 160 46.56 -2.07 -16.70
N THR A 161 47.55 -2.89 -16.34
CA THR A 161 48.05 -3.96 -17.22
C THR A 161 47.64 -5.29 -16.63
N ASP A 162 47.01 -6.13 -17.46
CA ASP A 162 46.76 -7.53 -17.14
C ASP A 162 47.47 -8.39 -18.20
N ARG A 163 48.45 -9.17 -17.74
CA ARG A 163 49.44 -9.88 -18.56
C ARG A 163 50.20 -8.92 -19.49
N HIS A 164 49.90 -8.97 -20.79
CA HIS A 164 50.56 -8.20 -21.85
C HIS A 164 49.63 -7.14 -22.46
N VAL A 165 48.43 -6.94 -21.91
CA VAL A 165 47.42 -6.04 -22.46
C VAL A 165 47.16 -4.91 -21.47
N ARG A 166 47.17 -3.67 -21.96
CA ARG A 166 46.79 -2.50 -21.17
C ARG A 166 45.31 -2.23 -21.34
N TYR A 167 44.64 -1.96 -20.24
CA TYR A 167 43.23 -1.64 -20.20
C TYR A 167 43.02 -0.26 -19.58
N GLN A 168 42.02 0.48 -20.05
CA GLN A 168 41.49 1.67 -19.39
C GLN A 168 40.04 1.44 -18.99
N CYS A 169 39.72 1.67 -17.72
CA CYS A 169 38.34 1.62 -17.26
C CYS A 169 37.54 2.83 -17.76
N LYS A 170 36.42 2.60 -18.45
CA LYS A 170 35.50 3.65 -18.92
C LYS A 170 34.44 3.98 -17.87
N ASN A 171 33.72 5.07 -18.10
CA ASN A 171 32.66 5.56 -17.22
C ASN A 171 31.40 4.67 -17.23
N ASP A 172 31.17 3.91 -18.29
CA ASP A 172 30.08 2.95 -18.44
C ASP A 172 30.40 1.56 -17.84
N GLY A 173 31.58 1.41 -17.23
CA GLY A 173 32.07 0.16 -16.64
C GLY A 173 32.76 -0.80 -17.61
N SER A 174 32.89 -0.43 -18.89
CA SER A 174 33.63 -1.20 -19.89
C SER A 174 35.15 -1.00 -19.79
N LEU A 175 35.91 -1.96 -20.33
CA LEU A 175 37.37 -1.88 -20.43
C LEU A 175 37.78 -1.62 -21.87
N ASP A 176 38.49 -0.52 -22.09
CA ASP A 176 39.11 -0.21 -23.38
C ASP A 176 40.51 -0.82 -23.46
N VAL A 177 40.90 -1.36 -24.61
CA VAL A 177 42.23 -1.95 -24.82
C VAL A 177 43.15 -0.89 -25.41
N LEU A 178 44.34 -0.71 -24.82
CA LEU A 178 45.35 0.27 -25.22
C LEU A 178 46.55 -0.40 -25.90
#